data_AF-A0A950NAJ7-F1
#
_entry.id   AF-A0A950NAJ7-F1
#
_cell.length_a   1.000
_cell.length_b   1.000
_cell.length_c   1.000
_cell.angle_alpha   90.00
_cell.angle_beta   90.00
_cell.angle_gamma   90.00
#
_symmetry.space_group_name_H-M   'P 1'
#
loop_
_entity.id
_entity.type
_entity.pdbx_description
1 polymer ?
#
loop_
_entity_poly.entity_id
_entity_poly.type
_entity_poly.pdbx_seq_one_letter_code
_entity_poly.pdbx_strand_id
1 'polypeptide(L)'
;MQHELQQFILDGARSITPARLEQLVRQLPEVRLAVSQVAEFPQLADQVGFLAELIEDFYSGLSPDIPYTAIAEAAFALSYLRKAIDLIPDAVSGIGYADDAAIVTAVFENYKRVFLEHVLARKSRLE
;
A
#
# COMPACT_ATOMS: atom_id res chain seq x y z
N MET A 1 12.96 14.25 9.46
CA MET A 1 12.81 12.91 8.83
C MET A 1 11.43 12.30 9.02
N GLN A 2 11.04 11.74 10.17
CA GLN A 2 9.72 11.05 10.30
C GLN A 2 8.51 11.96 10.01
N HIS A 3 8.51 13.20 10.51
CA HIS A 3 7.45 14.17 10.22
C HIS A 3 7.37 14.54 8.73
N GLU A 4 8.50 14.64 8.03
CA GLU A 4 8.54 15.02 6.61
C GLU A 4 7.99 13.91 5.72
N LEU A 5 8.33 12.65 6.03
CA LEU A 5 7.79 11.48 5.35
C LEU A 5 6.28 11.39 5.53
N GLN A 6 5.78 11.60 6.75
CA GLN A 6 4.34 11.56 7.02
C GLN A 6 3.59 12.68 6.30
N GLN A 7 4.14 13.90 6.26
CA GLN A 7 3.54 14.99 5.48
C GLN A 7 3.52 14.69 3.98
N PHE A 8 4.61 14.14 3.45
CA PHE A 8 4.68 13.71 2.05
C PHE A 8 3.58 12.69 1.70
N ILE A 9 3.39 11.68 2.56
CA ILE A 9 2.34 10.67 2.42
C ILE A 9 0.95 11.32 2.47
N LEU A 10 0.70 12.19 3.44
CA LEU A 10 -0.58 12.89 3.60
C LEU A 10 -0.92 13.78 2.40
N ASP A 11 0.05 14.54 1.90
CA ASP A 11 -0.14 15.38 0.71
C ASP A 11 -0.37 14.53 -0.54
N GLY A 12 0.36 13.42 -0.68
CA GLY A 12 0.15 12.44 -1.74
C GLY A 12 -1.23 11.80 -1.72
N ALA A 13 -1.72 11.44 -0.53
CA ALA A 13 -3.02 10.83 -0.31
C ALA A 13 -4.17 11.73 -0.77
N ARG A 14 -4.03 13.06 -0.72
CA ARG A 14 -5.03 14.01 -1.24
C ARG A 14 -5.27 13.88 -2.75
N SER A 15 -4.33 13.29 -3.49
CA SER A 15 -4.45 13.03 -4.92
C SER A 15 -5.16 11.71 -5.25
N ILE A 16 -5.53 10.92 -4.24
CA ILE A 16 -6.28 9.68 -4.41
C ILE A 16 -7.77 10.02 -4.49
N THR A 17 -8.32 9.83 -5.69
CA THR A 17 -9.74 9.93 -5.98
C THR A 17 -10.35 8.54 -6.14
N PRO A 18 -11.68 8.37 -6.12
CA PRO A 18 -12.31 7.08 -6.40
C PRO A 18 -11.87 6.46 -7.75
N ALA A 19 -11.74 7.28 -8.80
CA ALA A 19 -11.26 6.81 -10.10
C ALA A 19 -9.80 6.32 -10.06
N ARG A 20 -8.94 7.02 -9.29
CA ARG A 20 -7.55 6.61 -9.12
C ARG A 20 -7.42 5.35 -8.28
N LEU A 21 -8.30 5.19 -7.29
CA LEU A 21 -8.40 3.97 -6.48
C LEU A 21 -8.85 2.78 -7.34
N GLU A 22 -9.87 2.95 -8.18
CA GLU A 22 -10.29 1.92 -9.14
C GLU A 22 -9.13 1.52 -10.07
N GLN A 23 -8.42 2.51 -10.63
CA GLN A 23 -7.27 2.23 -11.48
C GLN A 23 -6.20 1.44 -10.73
N LEU A 24 -5.90 1.83 -9.49
CA LEU A 24 -4.92 1.12 -8.67
C LEU A 24 -5.34 -0.33 -8.42
N VAL A 25 -6.61 -0.58 -8.04
CA VAL A 25 -7.13 -1.94 -7.80
C VAL A 25 -6.86 -2.87 -8.98
N ARG A 26 -7.05 -2.38 -10.21
CA ARG A 26 -6.77 -3.15 -11.44
C ARG A 26 -5.28 -3.48 -11.63
N GLN A 27 -4.39 -2.69 -11.03
CA GLN A 27 -2.92 -2.79 -11.15
C GLN A 27 -2.29 -3.54 -9.97
N LEU A 28 -3.02 -3.79 -8.88
CA LEU A 28 -2.50 -4.48 -7.70
C LEU A 28 -1.89 -5.86 -8.00
N PRO A 29 -2.41 -6.69 -8.92
CA PRO A 29 -1.77 -7.96 -9.26
C PRO A 29 -0.35 -7.79 -9.80
N GLU A 30 -0.12 -6.78 -10.64
CA GLU A 30 1.18 -6.47 -11.21
C GLU A 30 2.14 -5.96 -10.13
N VAL A 31 1.66 -5.10 -9.23
CA VAL A 31 2.43 -4.59 -8.08
C VAL A 31 2.88 -5.73 -7.18
N ARG A 32 1.96 -6.65 -6.81
CA ARG A 32 2.27 -7.83 -5.97
C ARG A 32 3.32 -8.73 -6.64
N LEU A 33 3.19 -8.98 -7.94
CA LEU A 33 4.15 -9.79 -8.68
C LEU A 33 5.53 -9.13 -8.70
N ALA A 34 5.61 -7.83 -8.99
CA ALA A 34 6.87 -7.12 -9.03
C ALA A 34 7.62 -7.16 -7.69
N VAL A 35 6.94 -6.90 -6.56
CA VAL A 35 7.59 -6.90 -5.24
C VAL A 35 8.01 -8.29 -4.77
N SER A 36 7.32 -9.34 -5.23
CA SER A 36 7.72 -10.73 -4.93
C SER A 36 9.08 -11.12 -5.50
N GLN A 37 9.56 -10.38 -6.52
CA GLN A 37 10.87 -10.57 -7.15
C GLN A 37 11.98 -9.77 -6.45
N VAL A 38 11.63 -8.87 -5.51
CA VAL A 38 12.59 -8.06 -4.75
C VAL A 38 13.08 -8.84 -3.53
N ALA A 39 14.20 -9.56 -3.69
CA ALA A 39 14.77 -10.39 -2.61
C ALA A 39 15.39 -9.60 -1.45
N GLU A 40 15.75 -8.33 -1.66
CA GLU A 40 16.43 -7.47 -0.67
C GLU A 40 15.50 -7.02 0.48
N PHE A 41 14.19 -6.95 0.23
CA PHE A 41 13.19 -6.48 1.19
C PHE A 41 12.07 -7.52 1.37
N PRO A 42 12.33 -8.66 2.04
CA PRO A 42 11.37 -9.74 2.15
C PRO A 42 10.06 -9.33 2.84
N GLN A 43 10.11 -8.39 3.79
CA GLN A 43 8.90 -7.88 4.47
C GLN A 43 8.04 -6.99 3.56
N LEU A 44 8.62 -6.42 2.50
CA LEU A 44 7.89 -5.52 1.60
C LEU A 44 6.78 -6.25 0.87
N ALA A 45 7.03 -7.49 0.43
CA ALA A 45 6.03 -8.30 -0.25
C ALA A 45 4.80 -8.56 0.64
N ASP A 46 5.01 -8.89 1.92
CA ASP A 46 3.93 -9.09 2.89
C ASP A 46 3.15 -7.80 3.16
N GLN A 47 3.85 -6.68 3.38
CA GLN A 47 3.23 -5.38 3.62
C GLN A 47 2.39 -4.91 2.43
N VAL A 48 2.93 -5.04 1.21
CA VAL A 48 2.23 -4.70 -0.03
C VAL A 48 1.03 -5.60 -0.22
N GLY A 49 1.17 -6.91 0.00
CA GLY A 49 0.08 -7.86 -0.09
C GLY A 49 -1.08 -7.52 0.86
N PHE A 50 -0.74 -7.14 2.09
CA PHE A 50 -1.71 -6.73 3.11
C PHE A 50 -2.42 -5.42 2.76
N LEU A 51 -1.68 -4.38 2.37
CA LEU A 51 -2.27 -3.09 1.99
C LEU A 51 -3.14 -3.21 0.72
N ALA A 52 -2.74 -4.06 -0.23
CA ALA A 52 -3.50 -4.34 -1.43
C ALA A 52 -4.85 -5.02 -1.09
N GLU A 53 -4.84 -6.02 -0.21
CA GLU A 53 -6.06 -6.70 0.25
C GLU A 53 -7.02 -5.71 0.93
N LEU A 54 -6.49 -4.82 1.76
CA LEU A 54 -7.28 -3.80 2.43
C LEU A 54 -7.95 -2.83 1.45
N ILE A 55 -7.23 -2.40 0.41
CA ILE A 55 -7.75 -1.52 -0.63
C ILE A 55 -8.84 -2.24 -1.45
N GLU A 56 -8.63 -3.52 -1.78
CA GLU A 56 -9.60 -4.35 -2.50
C GLU A 56 -10.89 -4.54 -1.68
N ASP A 57 -10.76 -4.80 -0.38
CA ASP A 57 -11.90 -4.93 0.53
C ASP A 57 -12.68 -3.61 0.65
N PHE A 58 -11.97 -2.49 0.84
CA PHE A 58 -12.60 -1.17 0.89
C PHE A 58 -13.31 -0.83 -0.41
N TYR A 59 -12.66 -1.06 -1.56
CA TYR A 59 -13.25 -0.83 -2.87
C TYR A 59 -14.49 -1.70 -3.11
N SER A 60 -14.49 -2.92 -2.59
CA SER A 60 -15.63 -3.86 -2.66
C SER A 60 -16.75 -3.55 -1.65
N GLY A 61 -16.58 -2.52 -0.81
CA GLY A 61 -17.55 -2.15 0.23
C GLY A 61 -17.56 -3.10 1.44
N LEU A 62 -16.56 -3.96 1.58
CA LEU A 62 -16.41 -4.89 2.70
C LEU A 62 -15.83 -4.23 3.96
N SER A 63 -15.30 -3.01 3.81
CA SER A 63 -14.60 -2.29 4.89
C SER A 63 -15.11 -0.87 5.14
N PRO A 64 -16.42 -0.66 5.41
CA PRO A 64 -16.98 0.68 5.60
C PRO A 64 -16.41 1.41 6.84
N ASP A 65 -15.89 0.66 7.81
CA ASP A 65 -15.39 1.18 9.09
C ASP A 65 -13.99 1.82 8.98
N ILE A 66 -13.27 1.59 7.86
CA ILE A 66 -11.92 2.13 7.69
C ILE A 66 -12.02 3.59 7.23
N PRO A 67 -11.35 4.54 7.91
CA PRO A 67 -11.29 5.92 7.46
C PRO A 67 -10.70 6.01 6.05
N TYR A 68 -11.34 6.77 5.17
CA TYR A 68 -10.88 6.95 3.78
C TYR A 68 -9.42 7.44 3.72
N THR A 69 -8.98 8.27 4.67
CA THR A 69 -7.60 8.75 4.75
C THR A 69 -6.59 7.60 4.84
N ALA A 70 -6.89 6.56 5.61
CA ALA A 70 -6.00 5.40 5.74
C ALA A 70 -5.90 4.61 4.42
N ILE A 71 -7.02 4.47 3.71
CA ILE A 71 -7.05 3.85 2.37
C ILE A 71 -6.33 4.71 1.34
N ALA A 72 -6.49 6.03 1.42
CA ALA A 72 -5.82 6.97 0.52
C ALA A 72 -4.30 6.96 0.73
N GLU A 73 -3.82 6.90 1.97
CA GLU A 73 -2.38 6.77 2.25
C GLU A 73 -1.82 5.42 1.76
N ALA A 74 -2.54 4.32 1.99
CA ALA A 74 -2.16 3.00 1.46
C ALA A 74 -2.13 3.01 -0.08
N ALA A 75 -3.15 3.57 -0.72
CA ALA A 75 -3.24 3.66 -2.17
C ALA A 75 -2.14 4.54 -2.76
N PHE A 76 -1.80 5.65 -2.09
CA PHE A 76 -0.69 6.49 -2.47
C PHE A 76 0.64 5.73 -2.38
N ALA A 77 0.91 5.04 -1.27
CA ALA A 77 2.14 4.26 -1.09
C ALA A 77 2.32 3.19 -2.18
N LEU A 78 1.27 2.42 -2.49
CA LEU A 78 1.34 1.40 -3.54
C LEU A 78 1.45 2.00 -4.95
N SER A 79 0.82 3.16 -5.20
CA SER A 79 0.97 3.88 -6.47
C SER A 79 2.39 4.42 -6.64
N TYR A 80 3.00 4.89 -5.56
CA TYR A 80 4.38 5.39 -5.55
C TYR A 80 5.37 4.25 -5.82
N LEU A 81 5.23 3.14 -5.10
CA LEU A 81 6.03 1.93 -5.30
C LEU A 81 5.92 1.40 -6.73
N ARG A 82 4.70 1.33 -7.30
CA ARG A 82 4.52 0.90 -8.69
C ARG A 82 5.28 1.82 -9.65
N LYS A 83 5.19 3.13 -9.46
CA LYS A 83 5.90 4.08 -10.33
C LYS A 83 7.41 3.86 -10.26
N ALA A 84 7.97 3.55 -9.09
CA ALA A 84 9.38 3.21 -8.94
C ALA A 84 9.74 1.92 -9.71
N ILE A 85 8.91 0.88 -9.60
CA ILE A 85 9.06 -0.38 -10.35
C ILE A 85 8.99 -0.13 -11.87
N ASP A 86 7.98 0.62 -12.33
CA ASP A 86 7.79 0.96 -13.75
C ASP A 86 8.97 1.77 -14.31
N LEU A 87 9.59 2.64 -13.49
CA LEU A 87 10.75 3.46 -13.86
C LEU A 87 12.06 2.69 -13.90
N ILE A 88 12.16 1.59 -13.15
CA ILE A 88 13.38 0.78 -13.02
C ILE A 88 13.10 -0.64 -13.52
N PRO A 89 13.01 -0.85 -14.84
CA PRO A 89 12.85 -2.19 -15.40
C PRO A 89 14.17 -2.97 -15.33
N ASP A 90 14.12 -4.17 -14.72
CA ASP A 90 15.00 -5.35 -14.84
C ASP A 90 16.55 -5.22 -14.82
N ALA A 91 17.14 -4.03 -14.64
CA ALA A 91 18.59 -3.85 -14.88
C ALA A 91 19.45 -3.51 -13.65
N VAL A 92 18.86 -3.14 -12.51
CA VAL A 92 19.65 -2.67 -11.35
C VAL A 92 19.12 -3.25 -10.05
N SER A 93 19.55 -4.46 -9.70
CA SER A 93 19.37 -5.00 -8.36
C SER A 93 20.08 -4.09 -7.34
N GLY A 94 19.33 -3.51 -6.40
CA GLY A 94 19.86 -2.86 -5.19
C GLY A 94 19.99 -1.33 -5.20
N ILE A 95 19.53 -0.61 -6.24
CA ILE A 95 19.54 0.87 -6.23
C ILE A 95 18.11 1.40 -6.35
N GLY A 96 17.53 1.87 -5.25
CA GLY A 96 16.36 2.75 -5.28
C GLY A 96 15.18 2.36 -4.38
N TYR A 97 15.02 1.08 -4.02
CA TYR A 97 13.82 0.62 -3.30
C TYR A 97 13.76 1.01 -1.82
N ALA A 98 14.87 1.46 -1.22
CA ALA A 98 14.91 1.76 0.22
C ALA A 98 13.94 2.89 0.60
N ASP A 99 13.86 3.95 -0.21
CA ASP A 99 12.94 5.06 0.03
C ASP A 99 11.47 4.65 -0.22
N ASP A 100 11.21 3.83 -1.25
CA ASP A 100 9.87 3.31 -1.55
C ASP A 100 9.37 2.36 -0.46
N ALA A 101 10.25 1.46 0.01
CA ALA A 101 9.97 0.53 1.10
C ALA A 101 9.73 1.28 2.41
N ALA A 102 10.42 2.40 2.65
CA ALA A 102 10.20 3.25 3.81
C ALA A 102 8.81 3.90 3.79
N ILE A 103 8.30 4.33 2.63
CA ILE A 103 6.93 4.86 2.49
C ILE A 103 5.90 3.79 2.81
N VAL A 104 6.03 2.60 2.22
CA VAL A 104 5.12 1.46 2.48
C VAL A 104 5.15 1.05 3.94
N THR A 105 6.35 0.93 4.52
CA THR A 105 6.53 0.58 5.93
C THR A 105 5.94 1.63 6.85
N ALA A 106 6.11 2.92 6.56
CA ALA A 106 5.56 4.01 7.37
C ALA A 106 4.03 3.97 7.40
N VAL A 107 3.38 3.78 6.24
CA VAL A 107 1.92 3.64 6.17
C VAL A 107 1.46 2.38 6.91
N PHE A 108 2.14 1.26 6.68
CA PHE A 108 1.82 0.00 7.34
C PHE A 108 1.88 0.13 8.86
N GLU A 109 2.96 0.68 9.42
CA GLU A 109 3.12 0.82 10.87
C GLU A 109 2.17 1.87 11.47
N ASN A 110 1.88 2.97 10.76
CA ASN A 110 0.96 4.01 11.23
C ASN A 110 -0.48 3.47 11.43
N TYR A 111 -0.89 2.54 10.58
CA TYR A 111 -2.26 2.01 10.58
C TYR A 111 -2.37 0.55 11.00
N LYS A 112 -1.25 -0.10 11.35
CA LYS A 112 -1.19 -1.52 11.71
C LYS A 112 -2.28 -1.94 12.69
N ARG A 113 -2.52 -1.16 13.74
CA ARG A 113 -3.56 -1.46 14.74
C ARG A 113 -4.96 -1.41 14.12
N VAL A 114 -5.29 -0.32 13.43
CA VAL A 114 -6.61 -0.12 12.77
C VAL A 114 -6.86 -1.22 11.73
N PHE A 115 -5.85 -1.57 10.95
CA PHE A 115 -5.96 -2.59 9.92
C PHE A 115 -6.06 -4.00 10.49
N LEU A 116 -5.30 -4.32 11.55
CA LEU A 116 -5.40 -5.62 12.24
C LEU A 116 -6.77 -5.81 12.90
N GLU A 117 -7.27 -4.79 13.60
CA GLU A 117 -8.62 -4.80 14.17
C GLU A 117 -9.68 -5.04 13.09
N HIS A 118 -9.51 -4.41 11.93
CA HIS A 118 -10.40 -4.60 10.79
C HIS A 118 -10.39 -6.04 10.25
N VAL A 119 -9.21 -6.60 9.97
CA VAL A 119 -9.06 -7.96 9.44
C VAL A 119 -9.60 -9.01 10.42
N LEU A 120 -9.38 -8.82 11.73
CA LEU A 120 -9.95 -9.68 12.77
C LEU A 120 -11.48 -9.60 12.81
N ALA A 121 -12.04 -8.38 12.82
CA ALA A 121 -13.48 -8.17 12.80
C ALA A 121 -14.16 -8.70 11.52
N ARG A 122 -13.43 -8.79 10.40
CA ARG A 122 -13.90 -9.43 9.18
C ARG A 122 -13.95 -10.96 9.33
N LYS A 123 -12.87 -11.60 9.81
CA LYS A 123 -12.84 -13.06 9.98
C LYS A 123 -13.99 -13.56 10.85
N SER A 124 -14.29 -12.86 11.95
CA SER A 124 -15.43 -13.18 12.83
C SER A 124 -16.82 -12.95 12.21
N ARG A 125 -16.93 -12.25 11.06
CA ARG A 125 -18.19 -12.08 10.32
C ARG A 125 -18.42 -13.16 9.26
N LEU A 126 -17.36 -13.90 8.90
CA LEU A 126 -17.38 -14.95 7.89
C LEU A 126 -17.46 -16.37 8.49
N GLU A 127 -17.28 -16.49 9.81
CA GLU A 127 -17.53 -17.69 10.63
C GLU A 127 -18.94 -17.68 11.23
#